data_AF-D0N3S8-F1
#
_entry.id   AF-D0N3S8-F1
#
_cell.length_a   1.000
_cell.length_b   1.000
_cell.length_c   1.000
_cell.angle_alpha   90.00
_cell.angle_beta   90.00
_cell.angle_gamma   90.00
#
_symmetry.space_group_name_H-M   'P 1'
#
loop_
_entity.id
_entity.type
_entity.pdbx_description
1 polymer ?
#
loop_
_entity_poly.entity_id
_entity_poly.type
_entity_poly.pdbx_seq_one_letter_code
_entity_poly.pdbx_strand_id
1 'polypeptide(L)'
;MGTKGFHGGSGPNDQGLTRKHITEGLKASLKRMDLEYVDILYCIRPDPYMPLEETVRAMNYVIERGWAFYWGTSQWPAPLIMEACEIADRLGLIRPVVEQPIYNMLNRSRVDHEYLHLYKKYKLGLTTWAPLSSGILTGKHSNGTVKGTRMDIPVMKAFVGEYEQRVANSDKLKSVAEELEVSLPELAIAWCVSNENVSSVLIAARNLEQLKQNLKALSVVDKVTPEVKAKIESLVPFVPEVAKPDGTEKRRTKFL
;
A
#
# COMPACT_ATOMS: atom_id res chain seq x y z
N MET A 1 0.32 10.40 6.69
CA MET A 1 0.26 11.77 6.18
C MET A 1 -0.63 11.82 4.97
N GLY A 2 -1.95 11.77 5.15
CA GLY A 2 -2.84 12.21 4.08
C GLY A 2 -2.64 13.71 3.87
N THR A 3 -2.25 14.09 2.65
CA THR A 3 -2.31 15.44 2.06
C THR A 3 -1.17 16.42 2.36
N LYS A 4 0.03 16.15 1.85
CA LYS A 4 0.81 17.10 1.04
C LYS A 4 1.59 16.26 0.03
N GLY A 5 1.04 16.13 -1.17
CA GLY A 5 1.74 15.45 -2.27
C GLY A 5 2.95 16.26 -2.74
N PHE A 6 3.82 15.62 -3.51
CA PHE A 6 4.88 16.26 -4.30
C PHE A 6 4.26 17.17 -5.36
N HIS A 7 3.82 18.37 -4.97
CA HIS A 7 3.25 19.37 -5.88
C HIS A 7 4.32 20.43 -6.17
N GLY A 8 4.50 20.77 -7.45
CA GLY A 8 5.35 21.89 -7.87
C GLY A 8 4.85 23.17 -7.21
N GLY A 9 5.67 23.74 -6.31
CA GLY A 9 5.29 24.86 -5.44
C GLY A 9 5.51 24.60 -3.94
N SER A 10 5.83 23.36 -3.55
CA SER A 10 6.18 23.02 -2.17
C SER A 10 7.60 23.50 -1.84
N GLY A 11 7.79 24.22 -0.72
CA GLY A 11 9.12 24.56 -0.23
C GLY A 11 9.91 23.34 0.23
N PRO A 12 11.23 23.46 0.49
CA PRO A 12 12.07 22.32 0.90
C PRO A 12 11.55 21.62 2.17
N ASN A 13 10.88 22.37 3.06
CA ASN A 13 10.31 21.89 4.32
C ASN A 13 8.83 21.44 4.22
N ASP A 14 8.21 21.55 3.03
CA ASP A 14 6.81 21.15 2.80
C ASP A 14 6.67 19.68 2.36
N GLN A 15 7.72 18.90 2.53
CA GLN A 15 7.77 17.50 2.12
C GLN A 15 8.76 16.71 2.99
N GLY A 16 8.57 15.39 3.06
CA GLY A 16 9.54 14.46 3.67
C GLY A 16 9.16 14.05 5.08
N LEU A 17 10.12 13.54 5.84
CA LEU A 17 9.88 13.00 7.18
C LEU A 17 10.62 13.76 8.29
N THR A 18 10.89 15.06 8.06
CA THR A 18 11.43 15.92 9.11
C THR A 18 10.40 16.15 10.22
N ARG A 19 10.88 16.40 11.44
CA ARG A 19 10.01 16.72 12.59
C ARG A 19 9.10 17.91 12.31
N LYS A 20 9.62 18.93 11.62
CA LYS A 20 8.85 20.11 11.19
C LYS A 20 7.69 19.69 10.29
N HIS A 21 7.96 18.93 9.24
CA HIS A 21 6.94 18.54 8.28
C HIS A 21 5.89 17.61 8.88
N ILE A 22 6.32 16.62 9.68
CA ILE A 22 5.40 15.71 10.37
C ILE A 22 4.46 16.49 11.29
N THR A 23 5.00 17.43 12.09
CA THR A 23 4.20 18.21 13.06
C THR A 23 3.24 19.18 12.37
N GLU A 24 3.75 20.00 11.45
CA GLU A 24 2.94 21.01 10.74
C GLU A 24 1.95 20.35 9.78
N GLY A 25 2.38 19.29 9.10
CA GLY A 25 1.58 18.50 8.19
C GLY A 25 0.41 17.83 8.89
N LEU A 26 0.65 17.15 10.02
CA LEU A 26 -0.40 16.52 10.81
C LEU A 26 -1.43 17.54 11.31
N LYS A 27 -0.98 18.65 11.93
CA LYS A 27 -1.90 19.71 12.39
C LYS A 27 -2.76 20.27 11.26
N ALA A 28 -2.15 20.50 10.10
CA ALA A 28 -2.87 20.98 8.93
C ALA A 28 -3.89 19.93 8.42
N SER A 29 -3.55 18.65 8.47
CA SER A 29 -4.47 17.56 8.10
C SER A 29 -5.62 17.43 9.08
N LEU A 30 -5.36 17.46 10.39
CA LEU A 30 -6.37 17.45 11.44
C LEU A 30 -7.37 18.60 11.27
N LYS A 31 -6.87 19.82 11.06
CA LYS A 31 -7.71 20.98 10.77
C LYS A 31 -8.60 20.80 9.53
N ARG A 32 -8.08 20.18 8.46
CA ARG A 32 -8.87 19.94 7.24
C ARG A 32 -9.93 18.85 7.41
N MET A 33 -9.65 17.86 8.25
CA MET A 33 -10.57 16.75 8.53
C MET A 33 -11.59 17.08 9.62
N ASP A 34 -11.43 18.22 10.29
CA ASP A 34 -12.21 18.59 11.48
C ASP A 34 -12.12 17.53 12.58
N LEU A 35 -10.89 17.06 12.83
CA LEU A 35 -10.57 16.05 13.84
C LEU A 35 -9.50 16.56 14.81
N GLU A 36 -9.57 16.10 16.06
CA GLU A 36 -8.54 16.38 17.07
C GLU A 36 -7.34 15.43 16.95
N TYR A 37 -7.58 14.21 16.48
CA TYR A 37 -6.57 13.17 16.31
C TYR A 37 -6.87 12.26 15.10
N VAL A 38 -5.90 11.42 14.74
CA VAL A 38 -6.10 10.26 13.86
C VAL A 38 -5.70 8.98 14.59
N ASP A 39 -6.34 7.85 14.30
CA ASP A 39 -5.94 6.58 14.93
C ASP A 39 -4.52 6.19 14.52
N ILE A 40 -4.19 6.32 13.23
CA ILE A 40 -2.87 5.94 12.69
C ILE A 40 -2.33 7.02 11.76
N LEU A 41 -1.12 7.51 12.05
CA LEU A 41 -0.36 8.36 11.14
C LEU A 41 0.67 7.57 10.34
N TYR A 42 0.54 7.55 9.01
CA TYR A 42 1.50 6.86 8.11
C TYR A 42 2.64 7.75 7.61
N CYS A 43 3.87 7.23 7.58
CA CYS A 43 4.98 7.75 6.78
C CYS A 43 4.87 7.19 5.34
N ILE A 44 4.39 7.98 4.38
CA ILE A 44 3.96 7.47 3.05
C ILE A 44 5.10 6.85 2.24
N ARG A 45 6.33 7.33 2.36
CA ARG A 45 7.52 6.79 1.68
C ARG A 45 8.71 6.96 2.63
N PRO A 46 9.77 6.16 2.50
CA PRO A 46 11.02 6.46 3.19
C PRO A 46 11.58 7.80 2.70
N ASP A 47 12.31 8.49 3.57
CA ASP A 47 13.01 9.73 3.24
C ASP A 47 14.52 9.49 3.36
N PRO A 48 15.23 9.20 2.25
CA PRO A 48 16.64 8.79 2.30
C PRO A 48 17.59 9.92 2.73
N TYR A 49 17.11 11.16 2.78
CA TYR A 49 17.90 12.33 3.16
C TYR A 49 17.83 12.67 4.63
N MET A 50 17.08 11.89 5.41
CA MET A 50 16.79 12.19 6.80
C MET A 50 17.25 11.05 7.71
N PRO A 51 17.99 11.34 8.81
CA PRO A 51 18.20 10.37 9.86
C PRO A 51 16.88 9.78 10.34
N LEU A 52 16.76 8.46 10.26
CA LEU A 52 15.53 7.74 10.62
C LEU A 52 15.14 8.00 12.09
N GLU A 53 16.12 8.20 12.96
CA GLU A 53 15.89 8.54 14.36
C GLU A 53 15.06 9.82 14.55
N GLU A 54 15.27 10.86 13.74
CA GLU A 54 14.43 12.06 13.84
C GLU A 54 12.97 11.74 13.50
N THR A 55 12.74 10.90 12.48
CA THR A 55 11.38 10.45 12.11
C THR A 55 10.73 9.74 13.29
N VAL A 56 11.41 8.75 13.89
CA VAL A 56 10.88 7.99 15.03
C VAL A 56 10.56 8.92 16.22
N ARG A 57 11.47 9.85 16.55
CA ARG A 57 11.23 10.86 17.61
C ARG A 57 10.07 11.81 17.29
N ALA A 58 9.90 12.19 16.02
CA ALA A 58 8.80 13.04 15.59
C ALA A 58 7.45 12.31 15.67
N MET A 59 7.40 11.04 15.26
CA MET A 59 6.19 10.21 15.36
C MET A 59 5.81 9.96 16.82
N ASN A 60 6.79 9.66 17.69
CA ASN A 60 6.57 9.56 19.12
C ASN A 60 6.00 10.87 19.71
N TYR A 61 6.61 12.01 19.35
CA TYR A 61 6.16 13.31 19.80
C TYR A 61 4.70 13.61 19.43
N VAL A 62 4.28 13.36 18.18
CA VAL A 62 2.88 13.64 17.81
C VAL A 62 1.88 12.72 18.52
N ILE A 63 2.30 11.52 18.92
CA ILE A 63 1.49 10.63 19.74
C ILE A 63 1.38 11.15 21.18
N GLU A 64 2.49 11.55 21.81
CA GLU A 64 2.49 12.16 23.15
C GLU A 64 1.65 13.45 23.22
N ARG A 65 1.53 14.17 22.10
CA ARG A 65 0.68 15.36 21.99
C ARG A 65 -0.81 15.04 21.82
N GLY A 66 -1.18 13.76 21.68
CA GLY A 66 -2.55 13.33 21.45
C GLY A 66 -3.08 13.60 20.05
N TRP A 67 -2.20 13.88 19.07
CA TRP A 67 -2.61 14.15 17.68
C TRP A 67 -2.71 12.87 16.83
N ALA A 68 -2.12 11.78 17.31
CA ALA A 68 -2.31 10.44 16.77
C ALA A 68 -2.26 9.40 17.90
N PHE A 69 -2.95 8.26 17.75
CA PHE A 69 -2.80 7.15 18.69
C PHE A 69 -1.62 6.24 18.35
N TYR A 70 -1.43 5.96 17.06
CA TYR A 70 -0.38 5.09 16.56
C TYR A 70 0.26 5.67 15.31
N TRP A 71 1.35 5.04 14.88
CA TRP A 71 1.96 5.33 13.60
C TRP A 71 2.35 4.08 12.84
N GLY A 72 2.55 4.25 11.54
CA GLY A 72 2.96 3.19 10.65
C GLY A 72 3.74 3.70 9.45
N THR A 73 4.19 2.76 8.64
CA THR A 73 4.96 3.02 7.42
C THR A 73 4.12 2.66 6.20
N SER A 74 4.46 3.19 5.03
CA SER A 74 3.83 2.79 3.77
C SER A 74 4.87 2.72 2.69
N GLN A 75 4.89 1.60 1.98
CA GLN A 75 5.85 1.31 0.93
C GLN A 75 7.30 1.35 1.41
N TRP A 76 7.57 1.08 2.70
CA TRP A 76 8.94 1.01 3.22
C TRP A 76 9.56 -0.36 2.95
N PRO A 77 10.86 -0.42 2.62
CA PRO A 77 11.58 -1.67 2.57
C PRO A 77 11.81 -2.23 3.98
N ALA A 78 11.89 -3.56 4.11
CA ALA A 78 12.01 -4.22 5.40
C ALA A 78 13.17 -3.71 6.28
N PRO A 79 14.39 -3.45 5.74
CA PRO A 79 15.49 -2.90 6.54
C PRO A 79 15.15 -1.61 7.28
N LEU A 80 14.42 -0.69 6.66
CA LEU A 80 14.04 0.58 7.29
C LEU A 80 12.96 0.40 8.35
N ILE A 81 12.04 -0.56 8.17
CA ILE A 81 11.06 -0.90 9.21
C ILE A 81 11.77 -1.52 10.42
N MET A 82 12.75 -2.41 10.19
CA MET A 82 13.57 -2.99 11.27
C MET A 82 14.34 -1.92 12.03
N GLU A 83 15.02 -1.02 11.32
CA GLU A 83 15.78 0.07 11.93
C GLU A 83 14.88 1.01 12.75
N ALA A 84 13.68 1.33 12.24
CA ALA A 84 12.70 2.13 12.99
C ALA A 84 12.28 1.46 14.30
N CYS A 85 12.01 0.15 14.28
CA CYS A 85 11.72 -0.62 15.49
C CYS A 85 12.90 -0.64 16.46
N GLU A 86 14.12 -0.83 15.97
CA GLU A 86 15.33 -0.90 16.81
C GLU A 86 15.67 0.44 17.45
N ILE A 87 15.49 1.55 16.72
CA ILE A 87 15.59 2.91 17.27
C ILE A 87 14.56 3.12 18.37
N ALA A 88 13.30 2.75 18.11
CA ALA A 88 12.23 2.89 19.09
C ALA A 88 12.54 2.10 20.37
N ASP A 89 13.00 0.86 20.25
CA ASP A 89 13.41 0.03 21.38
C ASP A 89 14.55 0.61 22.18
N ARG A 90 15.62 1.04 21.49
CA ARG A 90 16.81 1.63 22.13
C ARG A 90 16.46 2.88 22.93
N LEU A 91 15.49 3.65 22.47
CA LEU A 91 15.15 4.96 23.03
C LEU A 91 13.89 4.94 23.93
N GLY A 92 13.23 3.78 24.09
CA GLY A 92 11.97 3.68 24.81
C GLY A 92 10.80 4.44 24.14
N LEU A 93 10.80 4.52 22.81
CA LEU A 93 9.77 5.18 22.01
C LEU A 93 8.77 4.17 21.43
N ILE A 94 7.69 4.68 20.85
CA ILE A 94 6.64 3.87 20.23
C ILE A 94 7.09 3.34 18.86
N ARG A 95 7.05 2.03 18.67
CA ARG A 95 7.32 1.35 17.37
C ARG A 95 6.24 1.66 16.32
N PRO A 96 6.55 1.60 15.02
CA PRO A 96 5.50 1.54 13.99
C PRO A 96 4.70 0.24 14.15
N VAL A 97 3.37 0.32 14.11
CA VAL A 97 2.49 -0.83 14.36
C VAL A 97 1.94 -1.47 13.09
N VAL A 98 2.06 -0.79 11.95
CA VAL A 98 1.47 -1.21 10.68
C VAL A 98 2.31 -0.76 9.49
N GLU A 99 2.33 -1.59 8.45
CA GLU A 99 2.86 -1.25 7.13
C GLU A 99 1.71 -1.22 6.10
N GLN A 100 1.77 -0.28 5.16
CA GLN A 100 0.81 -0.13 4.07
C GLN A 100 1.46 -0.36 2.70
N PRO A 101 1.64 -1.63 2.28
CA PRO A 101 2.25 -1.99 1.02
C PRO A 101 1.20 -2.18 -0.09
N ILE A 102 1.65 -2.12 -1.35
CA ILE A 102 0.89 -2.71 -2.45
C ILE A 102 0.80 -4.21 -2.22
N TYR A 103 -0.41 -4.77 -2.36
CA TYR A 103 -0.60 -6.22 -2.39
C TYR A 103 -1.71 -6.61 -3.37
N ASN A 104 -1.39 -7.51 -4.29
CA ASN A 104 -2.33 -8.18 -5.19
C ASN A 104 -1.63 -9.36 -5.89
N MET A 105 -2.39 -10.16 -6.63
CA MET A 105 -1.87 -11.33 -7.37
C MET A 105 -0.73 -10.98 -8.37
N LEU A 106 -0.56 -9.71 -8.74
CA LEU A 106 0.47 -9.24 -9.68
C LEU A 106 1.56 -8.39 -9.00
N ASN A 107 1.53 -8.21 -7.68
CA ASN A 107 2.52 -7.48 -6.91
C ASN A 107 2.47 -7.94 -5.45
N ARG A 108 3.38 -8.85 -5.10
CA ARG A 108 3.39 -9.53 -3.79
C ARG A 108 4.76 -9.78 -3.18
N SER A 109 5.86 -9.35 -3.81
CA SER A 109 7.23 -9.56 -3.30
C SER A 109 7.47 -9.03 -1.89
N ARG A 110 6.93 -7.86 -1.57
CA ARG A 110 7.07 -7.30 -0.22
C ARG A 110 6.38 -8.17 0.83
N VAL A 111 5.11 -8.47 0.58
CA VAL A 111 4.26 -9.16 1.55
C VAL A 111 4.63 -10.62 1.70
N ASP A 112 4.87 -11.32 0.59
CA ASP A 112 5.08 -12.78 0.58
C ASP A 112 6.55 -13.18 0.78
N HIS A 113 7.51 -12.24 0.64
CA HIS A 113 8.94 -12.54 0.75
C HIS A 113 9.70 -11.56 1.67
N GLU A 114 9.65 -10.26 1.39
CA GLU A 114 10.50 -9.27 2.08
C GLU A 114 10.15 -9.12 3.57
N TYR A 115 8.86 -9.21 3.93
CA TYR A 115 8.36 -8.95 5.28
C TYR A 115 8.27 -10.18 6.18
N LEU A 116 8.66 -11.36 5.70
CA LEU A 116 8.52 -12.63 6.45
C LEU A 116 9.13 -12.58 7.86
N HIS A 117 10.27 -11.90 8.01
CA HIS A 117 10.90 -11.74 9.32
C HIS A 117 10.17 -10.73 10.22
N LEU A 118 9.58 -9.68 9.64
CA LEU A 118 8.88 -8.63 10.38
C LEU A 118 7.62 -9.16 11.06
N TYR A 119 6.87 -10.05 10.41
CA TYR A 119 5.70 -10.69 11.00
C TYR A 119 6.09 -11.49 12.25
N LYS A 120 7.19 -12.23 12.18
CA LYS A 120 7.65 -13.08 13.30
C LYS A 120 8.23 -12.26 14.45
N LYS A 121 9.18 -11.35 14.15
CA LYS A 121 9.95 -10.58 15.15
C LYS A 121 9.15 -9.44 15.74
N TYR A 122 8.45 -8.66 14.91
CA TYR A 122 7.80 -7.41 15.32
C TYR A 122 6.28 -7.48 15.33
N LYS A 123 5.67 -8.61 14.96
CA LYS A 123 4.22 -8.77 14.84
C LYS A 123 3.58 -7.73 13.93
N LEU A 124 4.28 -7.40 12.84
CA LEU A 124 3.84 -6.39 11.88
C LEU A 124 2.48 -6.76 11.27
N GLY A 125 1.48 -5.91 11.44
CA GLY A 125 0.21 -6.01 10.71
C GLY A 125 0.25 -5.22 9.41
N LEU A 126 -0.59 -5.61 8.44
CA LEU A 126 -0.67 -4.92 7.15
C LEU A 126 -2.04 -4.28 6.90
N THR A 127 -2.01 -3.06 6.39
CA THR A 127 -3.15 -2.41 5.71
C THR A 127 -2.79 -2.28 4.24
N THR A 128 -3.14 -3.27 3.42
CA THR A 128 -2.70 -3.33 2.02
C THR A 128 -3.50 -2.41 1.11
N TRP A 129 -2.93 -2.03 -0.04
CA TRP A 129 -3.64 -1.22 -1.04
C TRP A 129 -3.39 -1.70 -2.48
N ALA A 130 -4.18 -1.15 -3.40
CA ALA A 130 -4.25 -1.55 -4.80
C ALA A 130 -4.55 -3.05 -5.04
N PRO A 131 -5.57 -3.64 -4.38
CA PRO A 131 -5.94 -5.05 -4.58
C PRO A 131 -6.32 -5.35 -6.04
N LEU A 132 -6.79 -4.35 -6.77
CA LEU A 132 -7.19 -4.48 -8.18
C LEU A 132 -6.09 -4.05 -9.19
N SER A 133 -4.85 -3.82 -8.74
CA SER A 133 -3.74 -3.34 -9.59
C SER A 133 -4.16 -2.14 -10.47
N SER A 134 -4.66 -1.07 -9.84
CA SER A 134 -5.20 0.11 -10.53
C SER A 134 -6.36 -0.14 -11.51
N GLY A 135 -7.07 -1.25 -11.33
CA GLY A 135 -8.21 -1.66 -12.14
C GLY A 135 -7.86 -2.63 -13.27
N ILE A 136 -6.62 -3.11 -13.35
CA ILE A 136 -6.22 -4.16 -14.28
C ILE A 136 -6.92 -5.48 -13.95
N LEU A 137 -6.96 -5.87 -12.66
CA LEU A 137 -7.63 -7.07 -12.16
C LEU A 137 -9.17 -6.97 -12.13
N THR A 138 -9.74 -6.13 -13.00
CA THR A 138 -11.18 -6.18 -13.32
C THR A 138 -11.43 -6.80 -14.68
N GLY A 139 -10.39 -7.15 -15.44
CA GLY A 139 -10.51 -7.74 -16.77
C GLY A 139 -11.04 -6.80 -17.85
N LYS A 140 -11.26 -5.52 -17.55
CA LYS A 140 -11.80 -4.53 -18.52
C LYS A 140 -10.78 -4.11 -19.58
N HIS A 141 -9.51 -4.41 -19.37
CA HIS A 141 -8.40 -3.94 -20.18
C HIS A 141 -7.90 -4.96 -21.21
N SER A 142 -8.58 -6.11 -21.37
CA SER A 142 -8.17 -7.19 -22.29
C SER A 142 -8.08 -6.74 -23.75
N ASN A 143 -8.97 -5.83 -24.15
CA ASN A 143 -9.01 -5.26 -25.49
C ASN A 143 -8.29 -3.90 -25.56
N GLY A 144 -7.34 -3.67 -24.66
CA GLY A 144 -6.55 -2.44 -24.57
C GLY A 144 -7.02 -1.46 -23.50
N THR A 145 -6.41 -0.27 -23.53
CA THR A 145 -6.69 0.78 -22.55
C THR A 145 -8.09 1.35 -22.76
N VAL A 146 -8.90 1.33 -21.70
CA VAL A 146 -10.27 1.83 -21.71
C VAL A 146 -10.27 3.33 -21.39
N LYS A 147 -10.90 4.14 -22.25
CA LYS A 147 -11.02 5.59 -22.06
C LYS A 147 -11.69 5.97 -20.74
N GLY A 148 -11.27 7.09 -20.16
CA GLY A 148 -11.81 7.61 -18.91
C GLY A 148 -11.49 6.72 -17.69
N THR A 149 -10.59 5.76 -17.79
CA THR A 149 -10.10 4.96 -16.66
C THR A 149 -8.77 5.47 -16.14
N ARG A 150 -8.33 4.98 -14.97
CA ARG A 150 -7.01 5.34 -14.42
C ARG A 150 -5.86 5.00 -15.38
N MET A 151 -6.01 3.94 -16.19
CA MET A 151 -4.99 3.52 -17.16
C MET A 151 -4.98 4.37 -18.45
N ASP A 152 -6.00 5.20 -18.64
CA ASP A 152 -6.05 6.21 -19.71
C ASP A 152 -5.14 7.42 -19.40
N ILE A 153 -4.78 7.61 -18.12
CA ILE A 153 -3.92 8.71 -17.68
C ILE A 153 -2.45 8.29 -17.85
N PRO A 154 -1.65 8.91 -18.73
CA PRO A 154 -0.30 8.43 -19.06
C PRO A 154 0.62 8.30 -17.85
N VAL A 155 0.62 9.29 -16.94
CA VAL A 155 1.45 9.24 -15.72
C VAL A 155 1.05 8.10 -14.77
N MET A 156 -0.24 7.75 -14.71
CA MET A 156 -0.73 6.65 -13.89
C MET A 156 -0.40 5.30 -14.53
N LYS A 157 -0.50 5.20 -15.86
CA LYS A 157 -0.11 4.00 -16.61
C LYS A 157 1.39 3.73 -16.46
N ALA A 158 2.22 4.78 -16.58
CA ALA A 158 3.66 4.71 -16.36
C ALA A 158 4.01 4.32 -14.90
N PHE A 159 3.25 4.83 -13.92
CA PHE A 159 3.44 4.48 -12.51
C PHE A 159 3.18 2.99 -12.22
N VAL A 160 2.18 2.38 -12.87
CA VAL A 160 1.89 0.94 -12.70
C VAL A 160 3.00 0.06 -13.28
N GLY A 161 3.56 0.46 -14.42
CA GLY A 161 4.60 -0.30 -15.13
C GLY A 161 4.08 -1.62 -15.71
N GLU A 162 4.77 -2.14 -16.73
CA GLU A 162 4.51 -3.48 -17.31
C GLU A 162 3.02 -3.72 -17.64
N TYR A 163 2.34 -2.69 -18.15
CA TYR A 163 0.88 -2.69 -18.28
C TYR A 163 0.39 -3.87 -19.13
N GLU A 164 1.00 -4.08 -20.28
CA GLU A 164 0.65 -5.13 -21.24
C GLU A 164 0.81 -6.53 -20.60
N GLN A 165 1.91 -6.76 -19.89
CA GLN A 165 2.14 -8.02 -19.17
C GLN A 165 1.14 -8.23 -18.03
N ARG A 166 0.82 -7.17 -17.27
CA ARG A 166 -0.17 -7.23 -16.19
C ARG A 166 -1.57 -7.52 -16.73
N VAL A 167 -1.95 -6.95 -17.88
CA VAL A 167 -3.22 -7.25 -18.56
C VAL A 167 -3.26 -8.71 -19.02
N ALA A 168 -2.22 -9.19 -19.69
CA ALA A 168 -2.12 -10.58 -20.11
C ALA A 168 -2.24 -11.56 -18.93
N ASN A 169 -1.59 -11.26 -17.80
CA ASN A 169 -1.74 -12.06 -16.58
C ASN A 169 -3.14 -11.97 -15.99
N SER A 170 -3.76 -10.78 -16.00
CA SER A 170 -5.15 -10.62 -15.56
C SER A 170 -6.13 -11.43 -16.42
N ASP A 171 -5.87 -11.58 -17.72
CA ASP A 171 -6.74 -12.35 -18.61
C ASP A 171 -6.68 -13.84 -18.32
N LYS A 172 -5.50 -14.37 -18.01
CA LYS A 172 -5.35 -15.77 -17.57
C LYS A 172 -6.16 -16.08 -16.32
N LEU A 173 -6.28 -15.11 -15.40
CA LEU A 173 -6.99 -15.29 -14.13
C LEU A 173 -8.52 -15.27 -14.25
N LYS A 174 -9.07 -14.89 -15.41
CA LYS A 174 -10.53 -14.89 -15.64
C LYS A 174 -11.12 -16.29 -15.54
N SER A 175 -10.44 -17.31 -16.05
CA SER A 175 -10.90 -18.70 -15.99
C SER A 175 -11.09 -19.19 -14.54
N VAL A 176 -10.23 -18.77 -13.62
CA VAL A 176 -10.36 -19.09 -12.19
C VAL A 176 -11.60 -18.42 -11.60
N ALA A 177 -11.85 -17.16 -11.96
CA ALA A 177 -13.05 -16.44 -11.49
C ALA A 177 -14.33 -17.08 -12.04
N GLU A 178 -14.35 -17.46 -13.32
CA GLU A 178 -15.46 -18.15 -13.99
C GLU A 178 -15.77 -19.50 -13.33
N GLU A 179 -14.76 -20.33 -13.07
CA GLU A 179 -14.93 -21.63 -12.40
C GLU A 179 -15.46 -21.50 -10.97
N LEU A 180 -15.11 -20.43 -10.27
CA LEU A 180 -15.59 -20.15 -8.91
C LEU A 180 -16.95 -19.44 -8.90
N GLU A 181 -17.51 -19.12 -10.07
CA GLU A 181 -18.74 -18.35 -10.26
C GLU A 181 -18.69 -16.99 -9.53
N VAL A 182 -17.55 -16.31 -9.63
CA VAL A 182 -17.33 -14.97 -9.06
C VAL A 182 -16.77 -14.03 -10.12
N SER A 183 -16.90 -12.72 -9.90
CA SER A 183 -16.21 -11.76 -10.75
C SER A 183 -14.71 -11.67 -10.40
N LEU A 184 -13.87 -11.34 -11.38
CA LEU A 184 -12.43 -11.18 -11.15
C LEU A 184 -12.08 -10.15 -10.05
N PRO A 185 -12.79 -9.00 -9.93
CA PRO A 185 -12.59 -8.08 -8.80
C PRO A 185 -12.86 -8.72 -7.43
N GLU A 186 -13.93 -9.52 -7.33
CA GLU A 186 -14.28 -10.23 -6.09
C GLU A 186 -13.19 -11.24 -5.73
N LEU A 187 -12.73 -12.05 -6.69
CA LEU A 187 -11.62 -12.99 -6.52
C LEU A 187 -10.33 -12.26 -6.09
N ALA A 188 -9.97 -11.17 -6.76
CA ALA A 188 -8.74 -10.45 -6.49
C ALA A 188 -8.68 -9.83 -5.08
N ILE A 189 -9.81 -9.27 -4.62
CA ILE A 189 -9.91 -8.72 -3.26
C ILE A 189 -9.95 -9.85 -2.24
N ALA A 190 -10.76 -10.89 -2.47
CA ALA A 190 -10.84 -12.06 -1.58
C ALA A 190 -9.48 -12.75 -1.41
N TRP A 191 -8.69 -12.84 -2.50
CA TRP A 191 -7.33 -13.35 -2.46
C TRP A 191 -6.43 -12.55 -1.52
N CYS A 192 -6.50 -11.21 -1.57
CA CYS A 192 -5.75 -10.34 -0.65
C CYS A 192 -6.19 -10.53 0.81
N VAL A 193 -7.51 -10.64 1.05
CA VAL A 193 -8.09 -10.85 2.39
C VAL A 193 -7.72 -12.23 2.96
N SER A 194 -7.52 -13.24 2.11
CA SER A 194 -7.17 -14.61 2.52
C SER A 194 -5.73 -14.77 3.05
N ASN A 195 -4.93 -13.70 3.14
CA ASN A 195 -3.59 -13.72 3.72
C ASN A 195 -3.66 -13.35 5.21
N GLU A 196 -3.19 -14.25 6.07
CA GLU A 196 -3.24 -14.09 7.54
C GLU A 196 -2.47 -12.86 8.07
N ASN A 197 -1.48 -12.36 7.33
CA ASN A 197 -0.71 -11.17 7.71
C ASN A 197 -1.41 -9.87 7.29
N VAL A 198 -2.47 -9.95 6.48
CA VAL A 198 -3.25 -8.82 6.00
C VAL A 198 -4.40 -8.54 6.95
N SER A 199 -4.23 -7.53 7.80
CA SER A 199 -5.27 -7.11 8.75
C SER A 199 -6.41 -6.36 8.07
N SER A 200 -6.12 -5.61 7.00
CA SER A 200 -7.13 -4.94 6.19
C SER A 200 -6.68 -4.72 4.73
N VAL A 201 -7.67 -4.60 3.84
CA VAL A 201 -7.48 -4.32 2.41
C VAL A 201 -8.20 -3.03 2.05
N LEU A 202 -7.44 -2.01 1.65
CA LEU A 202 -8.00 -0.74 1.17
C LEU A 202 -8.56 -0.90 -0.24
N ILE A 203 -9.89 -0.88 -0.34
CA ILE A 203 -10.61 -0.87 -1.61
C ILE A 203 -10.88 0.56 -2.07
N ALA A 204 -10.95 0.75 -3.38
CA ALA A 204 -11.34 2.01 -3.99
C ALA A 204 -12.38 1.76 -5.08
N ALA A 205 -13.36 2.65 -5.15
CA ALA A 205 -14.43 2.61 -6.14
C ALA A 205 -14.70 4.03 -6.65
N ARG A 206 -15.07 4.17 -7.91
CA ARG A 206 -15.46 5.47 -8.50
C ARG A 206 -16.96 5.70 -8.47
N ASN A 207 -17.73 4.64 -8.29
CA ASN A 207 -19.18 4.67 -8.22
C ASN A 207 -19.67 3.62 -7.23
N LEU A 208 -20.95 3.71 -6.87
CA LEU A 208 -21.58 2.84 -5.89
C LEU A 208 -21.61 1.37 -6.33
N GLU A 209 -21.75 1.11 -7.63
CA GLU A 209 -21.77 -0.24 -8.18
C GLU A 209 -20.45 -0.98 -7.96
N GLN A 210 -19.32 -0.33 -8.26
CA GLN A 210 -17.99 -0.86 -7.97
C GLN A 210 -17.78 -1.09 -6.48
N LEU A 211 -18.26 -0.19 -5.63
CA LEU A 211 -18.15 -0.37 -4.18
C LEU A 211 -18.93 -1.60 -3.72
N LYS A 212 -20.18 -1.75 -4.16
CA LYS A 212 -21.03 -2.91 -3.84
C LYS A 212 -20.40 -4.21 -4.35
N GLN A 213 -19.85 -4.23 -5.57
CA GLN A 213 -19.14 -5.38 -6.11
C GLN A 213 -17.91 -5.73 -5.27
N ASN A 214 -17.07 -4.74 -4.95
CA ASN A 214 -15.85 -4.95 -4.17
C ASN A 214 -16.17 -5.52 -2.78
N LEU A 215 -17.26 -5.09 -2.14
CA LEU A 215 -17.68 -5.58 -0.82
C LEU A 215 -18.16 -7.04 -0.84
N LYS A 216 -18.66 -7.55 -1.98
CA LYS A 216 -19.02 -8.96 -2.14
C LYS A 216 -17.81 -9.91 -2.08
N ALA A 217 -16.58 -9.37 -2.18
CA ALA A 217 -15.38 -10.18 -1.98
C ALA A 217 -15.37 -10.92 -0.63
N LEU A 218 -15.99 -10.35 0.42
CA LEU A 218 -16.07 -10.98 1.74
C LEU A 218 -16.86 -12.29 1.74
N SER A 219 -17.91 -12.41 0.91
CA SER A 219 -18.72 -13.63 0.83
C SER A 219 -18.05 -14.76 0.04
N VAL A 220 -16.86 -14.52 -0.51
CA VAL A 220 -16.14 -15.49 -1.35
C VAL A 220 -14.71 -15.75 -0.89
N VAL A 221 -14.32 -15.25 0.30
CA VAL A 221 -12.98 -15.51 0.88
C VAL A 221 -12.75 -17.01 1.09
N ASP A 222 -13.76 -17.74 1.56
CA ASP A 222 -13.67 -19.19 1.79
C ASP A 222 -13.48 -19.99 0.49
N LYS A 223 -13.83 -19.40 -0.67
CA LYS A 223 -13.55 -20.01 -1.98
C LYS A 223 -12.07 -19.92 -2.37
N VAL A 224 -11.26 -19.08 -1.71
CA VAL A 224 -9.82 -18.93 -1.98
C VAL A 224 -9.04 -20.00 -1.23
N THR A 225 -9.26 -21.25 -1.61
CA THR A 225 -8.60 -22.42 -1.01
C THR A 225 -7.13 -22.53 -1.43
N PRO A 226 -6.31 -23.37 -0.76
CA PRO A 226 -4.95 -23.65 -1.20
C PRO A 226 -4.86 -24.13 -2.66
N GLU A 227 -5.83 -24.90 -3.14
CA GLU A 227 -5.91 -25.39 -4.52
C GLU A 227 -6.16 -24.23 -5.50
N VAL A 228 -7.05 -23.30 -5.15
CA VAL A 228 -7.27 -22.08 -5.95
C VAL A 228 -6.01 -21.21 -5.99
N LYS A 229 -5.32 -21.04 -4.86
CA LYS A 229 -4.04 -20.31 -4.80
C LYS A 229 -2.97 -20.98 -5.67
N ALA A 230 -2.86 -22.31 -5.63
CA ALA A 230 -1.94 -23.08 -6.47
C ALA A 230 -2.29 -22.96 -7.97
N LYS A 231 -3.57 -22.91 -8.31
CA LYS A 231 -4.02 -22.69 -9.69
C LYS A 231 -3.66 -21.28 -10.18
N ILE A 232 -3.89 -20.25 -9.37
CA ILE A 232 -3.46 -18.87 -9.65
C ILE A 232 -1.95 -18.83 -9.90
N GLU A 233 -1.17 -19.50 -9.06
CA GLU A 233 0.29 -19.61 -9.20
C GLU A 233 0.71 -20.27 -10.52
N SER A 234 0.01 -21.33 -10.93
CA SER A 234 0.32 -22.03 -12.19
C SER A 234 0.07 -21.17 -13.44
N LEU A 235 -0.92 -20.26 -13.38
CA LEU A 235 -1.30 -19.39 -14.50
C LEU A 235 -0.44 -18.13 -14.56
N VAL A 236 -0.12 -17.59 -13.39
CA VAL A 236 0.69 -16.39 -13.19
C VAL A 236 1.81 -16.70 -12.19
N PRO A 237 2.89 -17.38 -12.66
CA PRO A 237 4.01 -17.70 -11.80
C PRO A 237 4.61 -16.45 -11.19
N PHE A 238 4.90 -16.51 -9.90
CA PHE A 238 5.51 -15.44 -9.15
C PHE A 238 6.94 -15.77 -8.80
N VAL A 239 7.84 -14.91 -9.28
CA VAL A 239 9.24 -14.91 -8.88
C VAL A 239 9.43 -13.70 -7.95
N PRO A 240 9.86 -13.92 -6.68
CA PRO A 240 10.16 -12.82 -5.80
C PRO A 240 11.20 -11.87 -6.41
N GLU A 241 10.86 -10.58 -6.45
CA GLU A 241 11.76 -9.53 -6.88
C GLU A 241 12.17 -8.63 -5.72
N VAL A 242 13.39 -8.10 -5.78
CA VAL A 242 13.83 -7.01 -4.90
C VAL A 242 12.98 -5.78 -5.17
N ALA A 243 12.41 -5.18 -4.12
CA ALA A 243 11.62 -3.98 -4.24
C ALA A 243 12.42 -2.84 -4.89
N LYS A 244 11.86 -2.24 -5.94
CA LYS A 244 12.44 -1.09 -6.64
C LYS A 244 11.81 0.20 -6.09
N PRO A 245 12.58 1.30 -5.95
CA PRO A 245 12.02 2.60 -5.61
C PRO A 245 10.94 3.00 -6.60
N ASP A 246 9.76 3.37 -6.09
CA ASP A 246 8.67 3.80 -6.97
C ASP A 246 8.93 5.21 -7.52
N GLY A 247 8.15 5.61 -8.53
CA GLY A 247 8.29 6.93 -9.16
C GLY A 247 8.04 8.11 -8.22
N THR A 248 7.54 7.88 -6.99
CA THR A 248 7.30 8.89 -5.97
C THR A 248 8.54 9.06 -5.09
N GLU A 249 9.16 7.96 -4.68
CA GLU A 249 10.42 7.95 -3.93
C GLU A 249 11.53 8.71 -4.68
N LYS A 250 11.57 8.57 -6.01
CA LYS A 250 12.54 9.26 -6.87
C LYS A 250 12.34 10.80 -6.96
N ARG A 251 11.20 11.36 -6.56
CA ARG A 251 10.90 12.80 -6.73
C ARG A 251 11.68 13.72 -5.80
N ARG A 252 12.15 13.25 -4.64
CA ARG A 252 12.93 14.08 -3.68
C ARG A 252 14.39 14.29 -4.07
N THR A 253 14.89 13.61 -5.09
CA THR A 253 16.31 13.66 -5.49
C THR A 253 16.84 15.03 -5.94
N LYS A 254 16.01 16.07 -6.04
CA LYS A 254 16.36 17.33 -6.69
C LYS A 254 16.39 18.58 -5.80
N PHE A 255 16.23 18.49 -4.48
CA PHE A 255 16.02 19.70 -3.65
C PHE A 255 16.85 19.78 -2.37
N LEU A 256 18.06 19.19 -2.36
CA LEU A 256 19.11 19.57 -1.41
C LEU A 256 20.09 20.51 -2.12
#